data_AF-A0A971GA04-F1
#
_entry.id   AF-A0A971GA04-F1
#
_cell.length_a   1.000
_cell.length_b   1.000
_cell.length_c   1.000
_cell.angle_alpha   90.00
_cell.angle_beta   90.00
_cell.angle_gamma   90.00
#
_symmetry.space_group_name_H-M   'P 1'
#
loop_
_entity.id
_entity.type
_entity.pdbx_description
1 polymer ?
#
loop_
_entity_poly.entity_id
_entity_poly.type
_entity_poly.pdbx_seq_one_letter_code
_entity_poly.pdbx_strand_id
1 'polypeptide(L)'
;MWAILYIIFSFLLGAELILELKPYWEHRLRFILKDKLVSSSFLFLPASYLIGTLVLSWITYLSAVVFSSASKPLLPANIISFVVVIVFTLGIVFKNRKKTKRAICDIKKYGLPIRFSGIELFVLISSTVLWSIFMFRSLYLRGDILHTGVSAFSDFGAHLPVIRSFSAGSNFPAQYPHFPDGTIRYHFMFYFMAGNLEYMGINLPLALNLPSILSIVSFSMLLYGLAVSITKKTAAGLFTLLFFIFRSSFAFFTFSKGFNNIADFFHAVRHNLDASGERREHIGNTLNESWGLWAQKVYVNQRHLAFAF
;
A
#
# COMPACT_ATOMS: atom_id res chain seq x y z
N MET A 1 15.70 0.92 -12.25
CA MET A 1 16.41 1.72 -11.23
C MET A 1 15.63 2.99 -10.86
N TRP A 2 15.09 3.72 -11.84
CA TRP A 2 14.30 4.95 -11.60
C TRP A 2 13.02 4.74 -10.79
N ALA A 3 12.30 3.64 -10.98
CA ALA A 3 11.09 3.36 -10.21
C ALA A 3 11.35 3.24 -8.70
N ILE A 4 12.47 2.62 -8.31
CA ILE A 4 12.89 2.51 -6.91
C ILE A 4 13.27 3.89 -6.37
N LEU A 5 13.97 4.71 -7.17
CA LEU A 5 14.31 6.08 -6.79
C LEU A 5 13.04 6.91 -6.55
N TYR A 6 12.01 6.76 -7.39
CA TYR A 6 10.73 7.43 -7.20
C TYR A 6 10.07 7.05 -5.88
N ILE A 7 10.07 5.77 -5.51
CA ILE A 7 9.56 5.31 -4.20
C ILE A 7 10.38 5.91 -3.06
N ILE A 8 11.72 5.93 -3.16
CA ILE A 8 12.58 6.55 -2.15
C ILE A 8 12.27 8.05 -2.02
N PHE A 9 12.07 8.75 -3.13
CA PHE A 9 11.72 10.16 -3.15
C PHE A 9 10.33 10.41 -2.56
N SER A 10 9.37 9.50 -2.74
CA SER A 10 8.10 9.54 -1.99
C SER A 10 8.35 9.50 -0.49
N PHE A 11 9.14 8.55 0.02
CA PHE A 11 9.45 8.50 1.46
C PHE A 11 10.14 9.79 1.95
N LEU A 12 11.11 10.30 1.20
CA LEU A 12 11.85 11.51 1.55
C LEU A 12 10.93 12.74 1.60
N LEU A 13 10.15 12.97 0.54
CA LEU A 13 9.23 14.10 0.45
C LEU A 13 8.20 14.07 1.57
N GLY A 14 7.60 12.90 1.84
CA GLY A 14 6.63 12.77 2.92
C GLY A 14 7.24 12.98 4.30
N ALA A 15 8.44 12.45 4.54
CA ALA A 15 9.17 12.67 5.79
C ALA A 15 9.45 14.16 6.02
N GLU A 16 9.90 14.86 4.99
CA GLU A 16 10.16 16.30 5.00
C GLU A 16 8.90 17.12 5.27
N LEU A 17 7.80 16.82 4.58
CA LEU A 17 6.51 17.48 4.78
C LEU A 17 5.98 17.27 6.20
N ILE A 18 6.04 16.05 6.73
CA ILE A 18 5.59 15.76 8.10
C ILE A 18 6.42 16.55 9.12
N LEU A 19 7.74 16.61 8.95
CA LEU A 19 8.64 17.31 9.87
C LEU A 19 8.45 18.83 9.82
N GLU A 20 8.30 19.42 8.63
CA GLU A 20 8.05 20.87 8.49
C GLU A 20 6.66 21.27 8.99
N LEU A 21 5.65 20.41 8.79
CA LEU A 21 4.29 20.64 9.27
C LEU A 21 4.08 20.27 10.75
N LYS A 22 5.11 19.75 11.43
CA LYS A 22 5.06 19.31 12.83
C LYS A 22 4.37 20.29 13.79
N PRO A 23 4.67 21.60 13.77
CA PRO A 23 4.02 22.57 14.66
C PRO A 23 2.49 22.60 14.54
N TYR A 24 1.96 22.29 13.36
CA TYR A 24 0.53 22.36 13.07
C TYR A 24 -0.25 21.11 13.47
N TRP A 25 0.39 19.94 13.55
CA TRP A 25 -0.29 18.67 13.86
C TRP A 25 0.11 18.06 15.21
N GLU A 26 1.28 18.38 15.76
CA GLU A 26 1.80 17.74 16.99
C GLU A 26 0.83 17.87 18.15
N HIS A 27 0.20 19.04 18.31
CA HIS A 27 -0.76 19.27 19.38
C HIS A 27 -2.00 18.35 19.32
N ARG A 28 -2.45 18.00 18.10
CA ARG A 28 -3.63 17.14 17.86
C ARG A 28 -3.31 15.68 18.13
N LEU A 29 -2.07 15.27 17.88
CA LEU A 29 -1.61 13.90 18.08
C LEU A 29 -1.01 13.64 19.47
N ARG A 30 -1.04 14.63 20.38
CA ARG A 30 -0.49 14.47 21.74
C ARG A 30 -1.12 13.29 22.49
N PHE A 31 -2.42 13.04 22.36
CA PHE A 31 -3.06 11.91 23.06
C PHE A 31 -2.59 10.53 22.56
N ILE A 32 -2.11 10.46 21.31
CA ILE A 32 -1.51 9.27 20.69
C ILE A 32 -0.05 9.14 21.12
N LEU A 33 0.70 10.24 21.06
CA LEU A 33 2.16 10.24 21.23
C LEU A 33 2.62 10.27 22.69
N LYS A 34 1.76 10.64 23.65
CA LYS A 34 2.12 10.85 25.07
C LYS A 34 2.57 9.56 25.77
N ASP A 35 1.88 8.45 25.52
CA ASP A 35 2.08 7.22 26.32
C ASP A 35 3.26 6.38 25.85
N LYS A 36 3.90 6.75 24.73
CA LYS A 36 5.06 6.07 24.13
C LYS A 36 4.90 4.54 23.95
N LEU A 37 3.66 4.04 23.94
CA LEU A 37 3.33 2.64 23.72
C LEU A 37 3.65 2.19 22.30
N VAL A 38 3.67 3.15 21.37
CA VAL A 38 4.05 2.96 19.97
C VAL A 38 5.18 3.93 19.68
N SER A 39 6.25 3.43 19.07
CA SER A 39 7.41 4.25 18.71
C SER A 39 7.02 5.27 17.64
N SER A 40 7.57 6.49 17.76
CA SER A 40 7.31 7.53 16.77
C SER A 40 7.76 7.12 15.38
N SER A 41 8.85 6.35 15.26
CA SER A 41 9.34 5.82 13.99
C SER A 41 8.34 4.87 13.34
N PHE A 42 7.61 4.07 14.13
CA PHE A 42 6.60 3.14 13.63
C PHE A 42 5.39 3.85 13.01
N LEU A 43 5.02 5.03 13.52
CA LEU A 43 3.98 5.87 12.91
C LEU A 43 4.53 6.74 11.76
N PHE A 44 5.78 7.20 11.90
CA PHE A 44 6.40 8.12 10.95
C PHE A 44 6.69 7.46 9.60
N LEU A 45 7.19 6.22 9.60
CA LEU A 45 7.52 5.49 8.37
C LEU A 45 6.31 5.35 7.41
N PRO A 46 5.16 4.80 7.84
CA PRO A 46 4.00 4.66 6.96
C PRO A 46 3.40 6.01 6.56
N ALA A 47 3.35 6.98 7.48
CA ALA A 47 2.86 8.32 7.17
C ALA A 47 3.74 9.00 6.10
N SER A 48 5.07 8.84 6.17
CA SER A 48 6.01 9.39 5.19
C SER A 48 5.78 8.79 3.81
N TYR A 49 5.59 7.47 3.72
CA TYR A 49 5.26 6.83 2.46
C TYR A 49 3.96 7.36 1.86
N LEU A 50 2.87 7.36 2.63
CA LEU A 50 1.53 7.69 2.14
C LEU A 50 1.44 9.16 1.71
N ILE A 51 1.87 10.10 2.57
CA ILE A 51 1.83 11.54 2.28
C ILE A 51 2.72 11.87 1.09
N GLY A 52 3.96 11.37 1.10
CA GLY A 52 4.90 11.68 0.04
C GLY A 52 4.51 11.09 -1.30
N THR A 53 3.97 9.87 -1.32
CA THR A 53 3.43 9.25 -2.54
C THR A 53 2.22 10.01 -3.07
N LEU A 54 1.31 10.45 -2.19
CA LEU A 54 0.16 11.26 -2.58
C LEU A 54 0.61 12.55 -3.26
N VAL A 55 1.51 13.30 -2.63
CA VAL A 55 1.98 14.58 -3.18
C VAL A 55 2.78 14.37 -4.47
N LEU A 56 3.73 13.43 -4.48
CA LEU A 56 4.61 13.20 -5.63
C LEU A 56 3.84 12.68 -6.84
N SER A 57 2.85 11.79 -6.65
CA SER A 57 1.99 11.29 -7.73
C SER A 57 1.17 12.41 -8.36
N TRP A 58 0.60 13.33 -7.56
CA TRP A 58 -0.09 14.50 -8.09
C TRP A 58 0.83 15.46 -8.86
N ILE A 59 2.02 15.76 -8.34
CA ILE A 59 3.01 16.59 -9.05
C ILE A 59 3.35 15.96 -10.40
N THR A 60 3.61 14.65 -10.42
CA THR A 60 3.95 13.91 -11.64
C THR A 60 2.78 13.91 -12.62
N TYR A 61 1.55 13.63 -12.15
CA TYR A 61 0.37 13.60 -13.00
C TYR A 61 0.08 14.97 -13.63
N LEU A 62 0.05 16.03 -12.83
CA LEU A 62 -0.20 17.39 -13.33
C LEU A 62 0.88 17.83 -14.31
N SER A 63 2.14 17.48 -14.05
CA SER A 63 3.23 17.72 -15.00
C SER A 63 3.01 16.95 -16.31
N ALA A 64 2.61 15.68 -16.24
CA ALA A 64 2.32 14.88 -17.44
C ALA A 64 1.15 15.44 -18.25
N VAL A 65 0.14 16.02 -17.61
CA VAL A 65 -0.97 16.72 -18.29
C VAL A 65 -0.47 17.96 -19.05
N VAL A 66 0.43 18.74 -18.45
CA VAL A 66 1.07 19.89 -19.12
C VAL A 66 1.85 19.46 -20.37
N PHE A 67 2.53 18.30 -20.30
CA PHE A 67 3.29 17.74 -21.43
C PHE A 67 2.50 16.72 -22.26
N SER A 68 1.17 16.74 -22.23
CA SER A 68 0.32 15.75 -22.92
C SER A 68 0.57 15.65 -24.43
N SER A 69 0.98 16.74 -25.07
CA SER A 69 1.31 16.79 -26.50
C SER A 69 2.71 16.24 -26.85
N ALA A 70 3.54 15.95 -25.86
CA ALA A 70 4.85 15.36 -26.09
C ALA A 70 4.73 13.87 -26.46
N SER A 71 5.71 13.33 -27.19
CA SER A 71 5.74 11.89 -27.53
C SER A 71 5.85 10.98 -26.32
N LYS A 72 6.44 11.48 -25.21
CA LYS A 72 6.59 10.77 -23.94
C LYS A 72 6.31 11.71 -22.76
N PRO A 73 5.04 12.01 -22.43
CA PRO A 73 4.67 12.98 -21.40
C PRO A 73 5.24 12.66 -20.01
N LEU A 74 5.41 11.37 -19.69
CA LEU A 74 5.95 10.91 -18.41
C LEU A 74 7.44 11.22 -18.24
N LEU A 75 8.24 11.38 -19.30
CA LEU A 75 9.67 11.70 -19.17
C LEU A 75 9.89 13.06 -18.50
N PRO A 76 9.43 14.20 -19.08
CA PRO A 76 9.60 15.50 -18.44
C PRO A 76 8.86 15.58 -17.11
N ALA A 77 7.72 14.90 -16.95
CA ALA A 77 6.99 14.85 -15.69
C ALA A 77 7.82 14.25 -14.55
N ASN A 78 8.47 13.10 -14.76
CA ASN A 78 9.32 12.49 -13.73
C ASN A 78 10.58 13.33 -13.44
N ILE A 79 11.17 13.95 -14.47
CA ILE A 79 12.31 14.87 -14.27
C ILE A 79 11.90 16.03 -13.36
N ILE A 80 10.75 16.67 -13.63
CA ILE A 80 10.22 17.76 -12.80
C ILE A 80 9.96 17.26 -11.38
N SER A 81 9.31 16.12 -11.21
CA SER A 81 9.06 15.54 -9.89
C SER A 81 10.35 15.32 -9.09
N PHE A 82 11.40 14.80 -9.72
CA PHE A 82 12.70 14.64 -9.08
C PHE A 82 13.36 15.97 -8.72
N VAL A 83 13.31 16.95 -9.63
CA VAL A 83 13.84 18.30 -9.38
C VAL A 83 13.11 18.97 -8.21
N VAL A 84 11.78 18.87 -8.15
CA VAL A 84 10.97 19.45 -7.08
C VAL A 84 11.37 18.85 -5.73
N VAL A 85 11.51 17.53 -5.63
CA VAL A 85 11.96 16.89 -4.38
C VAL A 85 13.37 17.36 -4.00
N ILE A 86 14.32 17.36 -4.94
CA ILE A 86 15.70 17.80 -4.68
C ILE A 86 15.74 19.26 -4.21
N VAL A 87 15.04 20.17 -4.89
CA VAL A 87 15.00 21.59 -4.53
C VAL A 87 14.36 21.78 -3.15
N PHE A 88 13.28 21.05 -2.85
CA PHE A 88 12.63 21.11 -1.56
C PHE A 88 13.53 20.61 -0.43
N THR A 89 14.18 19.45 -0.61
CA THR A 89 15.20 18.92 0.31
C THR A 89 16.32 19.93 0.53
N LEU A 90 16.88 20.51 -0.53
CA LEU A 90 17.94 21.52 -0.43
C LEU A 90 17.47 22.78 0.33
N GLY A 91 16.23 23.22 0.11
CA GLY A 91 15.61 24.31 0.85
C GLY A 91 15.51 24.04 2.35
N ILE A 92 15.07 22.85 2.74
CA ILE A 92 15.00 22.43 4.16
C ILE A 92 16.41 22.34 4.76
N VAL A 93 17.36 21.73 4.04
CA VAL A 93 18.75 21.64 4.49
C VAL A 93 19.35 23.03 4.68
N PHE A 94 19.05 23.98 3.78
CA PHE A 94 19.51 25.36 3.87
C PHE A 94 18.90 26.09 5.08
N LYS A 95 17.59 25.97 5.27
CA LYS A 95 16.86 26.56 6.41
C LYS A 95 17.36 26.01 7.75
N ASN A 96 17.60 24.69 7.82
CA ASN A 96 17.93 23.97 9.05
C ASN A 96 19.42 23.57 9.15
N ARG A 97 20.35 24.27 8.49
CA ARG A 97 21.78 23.93 8.35
C ARG A 97 22.44 23.38 9.62
N LYS A 98 22.27 24.04 10.76
CA LYS A 98 22.88 23.62 12.04
C LYS A 98 22.31 22.28 12.53
N LYS A 99 20.99 22.11 12.45
CA LYS A 99 20.28 20.89 12.87
C LYS A 99 20.60 19.72 11.94
N THR A 100 20.63 19.96 10.63
CA THR A 100 20.98 18.95 9.63
C THR A 100 22.43 18.48 9.78
N LYS A 101 23.39 19.39 9.97
CA LYS A 101 24.79 19.03 10.23
C LYS A 101 24.91 18.12 11.46
N ARG A 102 24.22 18.47 12.56
CA ARG A 102 24.18 17.65 13.77
C ARG A 102 23.59 16.26 13.50
N ALA A 103 22.43 16.20 12.83
CA ALA A 103 21.78 14.93 12.50
C ALA A 103 22.66 14.02 11.61
N ILE A 104 23.38 14.58 10.63
CA ILE A 104 24.32 13.81 9.81
C ILE A 104 25.48 13.26 10.65
N CYS A 105 26.05 14.07 11.56
CA CYS A 105 27.08 13.61 12.49
C CYS A 105 26.56 12.49 13.40
N ASP A 106 25.35 12.63 13.94
CA ASP A 106 24.73 11.65 14.81
C ASP A 106 24.45 10.34 14.06
N ILE A 107 23.94 10.40 12.82
CA ILE A 107 23.71 9.21 11.99
C ILE A 107 25.03 8.51 11.65
N LYS A 108 26.11 9.26 11.35
CA LYS A 108 27.43 8.66 11.10
C LYS A 108 28.02 7.98 12.34
N LYS A 109 27.76 8.53 13.53
CA LYS A 109 28.34 8.05 14.79
C LYS A 109 27.52 6.92 15.44
N TYR A 110 26.19 7.00 15.37
CA TYR A 110 25.26 6.13 16.09
C TYR A 110 24.31 5.35 15.20
N GLY A 111 24.37 5.53 13.88
CA GLY A 111 23.44 4.93 12.92
C GLY A 111 22.10 5.67 12.83
N LEU A 112 21.20 5.17 11.99
CA LEU A 112 19.84 5.72 11.85
C LEU A 112 19.05 5.51 13.17
N PRO A 113 18.40 6.56 13.71
CA PRO A 113 17.65 6.47 14.96
C PRO A 113 16.26 5.81 14.77
N ILE A 114 16.18 4.76 13.96
CA ILE A 114 14.95 3.97 13.77
C ILE A 114 14.96 2.87 14.83
N ARG A 115 14.07 2.98 15.80
CA ARG A 115 13.91 1.97 16.86
C ARG A 115 12.48 1.48 16.86
N PHE A 116 12.32 0.19 16.63
CA PHE A 116 11.05 -0.52 16.79
C PHE A 116 11.10 -1.38 18.04
N SER A 117 9.97 -1.50 18.73
CA SER A 117 9.81 -2.54 19.74
C SER A 117 9.76 -3.93 19.08
N GLY A 118 9.98 -5.00 19.85
CA GLY A 118 9.87 -6.37 19.31
C GLY A 118 8.49 -6.66 18.71
N ILE A 119 7.42 -6.13 19.32
CA ILE A 119 6.05 -6.28 18.82
C ILE A 119 5.84 -5.49 17.52
N GLU A 120 6.36 -4.26 17.44
CA GLU A 120 6.29 -3.45 16.22
C GLU A 120 7.02 -4.12 15.05
N LEU A 121 8.21 -4.67 15.32
CA LEU A 121 8.95 -5.42 14.31
C LEU A 121 8.19 -6.67 13.87
N PHE A 122 7.57 -7.38 14.82
CA PHE A 122 6.69 -8.50 14.51
C PHE A 122 5.52 -8.07 13.61
N VAL A 123 4.83 -6.97 13.93
CA VAL A 123 3.73 -6.44 13.12
C VAL A 123 4.20 -6.08 11.71
N LEU A 124 5.32 -5.36 11.59
CA LEU A 124 5.89 -4.96 10.30
C LEU A 124 6.24 -6.18 9.44
N ILE A 125 7.00 -7.13 10.00
CA ILE A 125 7.47 -8.31 9.27
C ILE A 125 6.30 -9.22 8.92
N SER A 126 5.44 -9.56 9.88
CA SER A 126 4.29 -10.45 9.66
C SER A 126 3.34 -9.88 8.62
N SER A 127 3.02 -8.58 8.68
CA SER A 127 2.19 -7.91 7.67
C SER A 127 2.86 -7.92 6.30
N THR A 128 4.15 -7.61 6.24
CA THR A 128 4.90 -7.59 4.97
C THR A 128 4.90 -8.96 4.31
N VAL A 129 5.22 -10.02 5.06
CA VAL A 129 5.24 -11.40 4.56
C VAL A 129 3.86 -11.83 4.10
N LEU A 130 2.85 -11.65 4.97
CA LEU A 130 1.47 -12.05 4.67
C LEU A 130 0.96 -11.39 3.40
N TRP A 131 1.00 -10.06 3.33
CA TRP A 131 0.47 -9.32 2.17
C TRP A 131 1.30 -9.54 0.91
N SER A 132 2.62 -9.73 1.02
CA SER A 132 3.44 -10.10 -0.14
C SER A 132 2.99 -11.43 -0.73
N ILE A 133 2.72 -12.45 0.09
CA ILE A 133 2.22 -13.74 -0.40
C ILE A 133 0.91 -13.55 -1.17
N PHE A 134 -0.06 -12.79 -0.65
CA PHE A 134 -1.32 -12.54 -1.34
C PHE A 134 -1.14 -11.76 -2.66
N MET A 135 -0.31 -10.71 -2.66
CA MET A 135 -0.11 -9.85 -3.83
C MET A 135 0.63 -10.58 -4.96
N PHE A 136 1.68 -11.33 -4.63
CA PHE A 136 2.44 -12.11 -5.62
C PHE A 136 1.72 -13.39 -6.06
N ARG A 137 0.88 -14.01 -5.23
CA ARG A 137 0.06 -15.15 -5.68
C ARG A 137 -1.08 -14.73 -6.60
N SER A 138 -1.59 -13.51 -6.47
CA SER A 138 -2.70 -13.00 -7.27
C SER A 138 -2.29 -12.38 -8.60
N LEU A 139 -1.07 -11.83 -8.69
CA LEU A 139 -0.54 -11.26 -9.92
C LEU A 139 0.98 -11.48 -10.01
N TYR A 140 1.41 -12.27 -10.98
CA TYR A 140 2.82 -12.54 -11.23
C TYR A 140 3.10 -12.82 -12.71
N LEU A 141 4.38 -12.74 -13.08
CA LEU A 141 4.86 -13.08 -14.41
C LEU A 141 5.56 -14.44 -14.37
N ARG A 142 5.34 -15.27 -15.39
CA ARG A 142 6.12 -16.50 -15.62
C ARG A 142 6.58 -16.52 -17.07
N GLY A 143 7.85 -16.23 -17.30
CA GLY A 143 8.33 -15.91 -18.66
C GLY A 143 7.62 -14.65 -19.17
N ASP A 144 6.96 -14.74 -20.31
CA ASP A 144 6.17 -13.64 -20.90
C ASP A 144 4.66 -13.73 -20.59
N ILE A 145 4.25 -14.75 -19.84
CA ILE A 145 2.83 -14.98 -19.52
C ILE A 145 2.50 -14.30 -18.20
N LEU A 146 1.52 -13.41 -18.25
CA LEU A 146 0.93 -12.78 -17.07
C LEU A 146 -0.11 -13.71 -16.45
N HIS A 147 0.09 -14.06 -15.19
CA HIS A 147 -0.83 -14.88 -14.42
C HIS A 147 -1.64 -14.01 -13.46
N THR A 148 -2.96 -14.18 -13.49
CA THR A 148 -3.91 -13.53 -12.59
C THR A 148 -4.68 -14.58 -11.79
N GLY A 149 -4.92 -14.32 -10.51
CA GLY A 149 -5.79 -15.16 -9.69
C GLY A 149 -7.22 -15.19 -10.20
N VAL A 150 -7.85 -16.36 -10.21
CA VAL A 150 -9.24 -16.57 -10.67
C VAL A 150 -10.25 -15.71 -9.90
N SER A 151 -9.95 -15.33 -8.65
CA SER A 151 -10.81 -14.45 -7.87
C SER A 151 -10.67 -12.96 -8.20
N ALA A 152 -9.64 -12.56 -8.95
CA ALA A 152 -9.29 -11.16 -9.22
C ALA A 152 -9.18 -10.82 -10.72
N PHE A 153 -9.34 -11.81 -11.62
CA PHE A 153 -9.08 -11.61 -13.05
C PHE A 153 -9.98 -10.53 -13.67
N SER A 154 -11.26 -10.45 -13.28
CA SER A 154 -12.20 -9.46 -13.80
C SER A 154 -11.75 -8.03 -13.46
N ASP A 155 -11.33 -7.83 -12.22
CA ASP A 155 -10.91 -6.52 -11.72
C ASP A 155 -9.56 -6.13 -12.35
N PHE A 156 -8.63 -7.08 -12.47
CA PHE A 156 -7.40 -6.85 -13.22
C PHE A 156 -7.66 -6.60 -14.71
N GLY A 157 -8.66 -7.24 -15.32
CA GLY A 157 -9.09 -6.95 -16.69
C GLY A 157 -9.50 -5.49 -16.88
N ALA A 158 -10.12 -4.87 -15.87
CA ALA A 158 -10.44 -3.45 -15.90
C ALA A 158 -9.24 -2.55 -15.55
N HIS A 159 -8.43 -2.92 -14.55
CA HIS A 159 -7.38 -2.07 -13.99
C HIS A 159 -6.06 -2.08 -14.77
N LEU A 160 -5.61 -3.24 -15.28
CA LEU A 160 -4.33 -3.33 -15.98
C LEU A 160 -4.31 -2.50 -17.28
N PRO A 161 -5.38 -2.44 -18.09
CA PRO A 161 -5.42 -1.54 -19.24
C PRO A 161 -5.36 -0.07 -18.84
N VAL A 162 -5.96 0.33 -17.72
CA VAL A 162 -5.82 1.70 -17.20
C VAL A 162 -4.37 1.99 -16.83
N ILE A 163 -3.70 1.09 -16.11
CA ILE A 163 -2.27 1.22 -15.79
C ILE A 163 -1.44 1.40 -17.08
N ARG A 164 -1.67 0.53 -18.08
CA ARG A 164 -0.94 0.56 -19.35
C ARG A 164 -1.28 1.74 -20.25
N SER A 165 -2.48 2.29 -20.13
CA SER A 165 -2.83 3.53 -20.83
C SER A 165 -1.94 4.70 -20.42
N PHE A 166 -1.42 4.70 -19.19
CA PHE A 166 -0.43 5.67 -18.73
C PHE A 166 1.01 5.27 -19.08
N SER A 167 1.38 4.00 -18.86
CA SER A 167 2.78 3.57 -19.00
C SER A 167 3.24 3.41 -20.44
N ALA A 168 2.37 2.84 -21.29
CA ALA A 168 2.64 2.59 -22.71
C ALA A 168 1.86 3.55 -23.63
N GLY A 169 0.74 4.10 -23.15
CA GLY A 169 -0.03 5.13 -23.84
C GLY A 169 0.32 6.55 -23.38
N SER A 170 -0.41 7.53 -23.93
CA SER A 170 -0.33 8.94 -23.53
C SER A 170 -1.68 9.41 -22.98
N ASN A 171 -2.17 8.72 -21.94
CA ASN A 171 -3.48 8.98 -21.35
C ASN A 171 -3.49 10.20 -20.40
N PHE A 172 -3.26 11.40 -20.98
CA PHE A 172 -3.21 12.66 -20.26
C PHE A 172 -4.03 13.72 -21.01
N PRO A 173 -5.15 14.24 -20.46
CA PRO A 173 -5.74 13.90 -19.16
C PRO A 173 -6.25 12.45 -19.08
N ALA A 174 -6.38 11.94 -17.85
CA ALA A 174 -6.78 10.56 -17.60
C ALA A 174 -8.18 10.25 -18.15
N GLN A 175 -8.26 9.21 -18.98
CA GLN A 175 -9.48 8.65 -19.55
C GLN A 175 -9.56 7.14 -19.31
N TYR A 176 -10.77 6.59 -19.42
CA TYR A 176 -10.91 5.13 -19.47
C TYR A 176 -10.59 4.60 -20.86
N PRO A 177 -9.66 3.64 -21.01
CA PRO A 177 -9.40 3.02 -22.31
C PRO A 177 -10.56 2.10 -22.77
N HIS A 178 -11.50 1.80 -21.89
CA HIS A 178 -12.62 0.88 -22.14
C HIS A 178 -13.87 1.57 -22.69
N PHE A 179 -14.06 2.85 -22.41
CA PHE A 179 -15.29 3.57 -22.74
C PHE A 179 -15.02 4.57 -23.88
N PRO A 180 -15.87 4.60 -24.93
CA PRO A 180 -15.71 5.53 -26.04
C PRO A 180 -15.77 7.01 -25.63
N ASP A 181 -16.53 7.33 -24.58
CA ASP A 181 -16.63 8.67 -24.03
C ASP A 181 -15.40 9.08 -23.19
N GLY A 182 -14.48 8.15 -22.94
CA GLY A 182 -13.26 8.34 -22.16
C GLY A 182 -13.48 8.77 -20.71
N THR A 183 -14.72 8.85 -20.22
CA THR A 183 -15.02 9.56 -18.97
C THR A 183 -14.60 8.73 -17.76
N ILE A 184 -13.61 9.20 -17.00
CA ILE A 184 -13.11 8.49 -15.82
C ILE A 184 -13.99 8.76 -14.59
N ARG A 185 -14.69 7.72 -14.12
CA ARG A 185 -15.63 7.79 -12.98
C ARG A 185 -15.10 7.17 -11.68
N TYR A 186 -13.98 6.47 -11.76
CA TYR A 186 -13.33 5.79 -10.63
C TYR A 186 -12.00 6.46 -10.33
N HIS A 187 -11.49 6.28 -9.11
CA HIS A 187 -10.22 6.88 -8.69
C HIS A 187 -9.04 6.27 -9.48
N PHE A 188 -8.36 7.08 -10.28
CA PHE A 188 -7.30 6.61 -11.18
C PHE A 188 -5.88 6.77 -10.63
N MET A 189 -5.70 7.61 -9.60
CA MET A 189 -4.36 8.05 -9.17
C MET A 189 -3.44 6.90 -8.75
N PHE A 190 -3.97 5.88 -8.07
CA PHE A 190 -3.20 4.69 -7.70
C PHE A 190 -2.73 3.89 -8.94
N TYR A 191 -3.58 3.77 -9.96
CA TYR A 191 -3.26 3.09 -11.21
C TYR A 191 -2.31 3.92 -12.08
N PHE A 192 -2.45 5.25 -12.06
CA PHE A 192 -1.47 6.16 -12.64
C PHE A 192 -0.10 5.97 -11.99
N MET A 193 -0.02 5.91 -10.65
CA MET A 193 1.24 5.65 -9.95
C MET A 193 1.85 4.33 -10.39
N ALA A 194 1.07 3.23 -10.43
CA ALA A 194 1.56 1.95 -10.93
C ALA A 194 2.04 2.05 -12.38
N GLY A 195 1.33 2.78 -13.25
CA GLY A 195 1.73 2.99 -14.64
C GLY A 195 3.02 3.79 -14.75
N ASN A 196 3.20 4.81 -13.90
CA ASN A 196 4.43 5.58 -13.85
C ASN A 196 5.62 4.72 -13.40
N LEU A 197 5.43 3.84 -12.41
CA LEU A 197 6.47 2.90 -11.99
C LEU A 197 6.82 1.91 -13.12
N GLU A 198 5.83 1.41 -13.87
CA GLU A 198 6.07 0.55 -15.05
C GLU A 198 6.88 1.30 -16.11
N TYR A 199 6.50 2.55 -16.42
CA TYR A 199 7.22 3.43 -17.34
C TYR A 199 8.70 3.63 -16.92
N MET A 200 8.96 3.73 -15.62
CA MET A 200 10.32 3.86 -15.06
C MET A 200 11.12 2.56 -14.98
N GLY A 201 10.58 1.47 -15.55
CA GLY A 201 11.34 0.27 -15.88
C GLY A 201 11.22 -0.91 -14.90
N ILE A 202 10.16 -0.97 -14.08
CA ILE A 202 9.79 -2.24 -13.41
C ILE A 202 8.64 -2.91 -14.14
N ASN A 203 8.56 -4.24 -14.11
CA ASN A 203 7.51 -4.96 -14.84
C ASN A 203 6.11 -4.68 -14.24
N LEU A 204 5.06 -4.88 -15.04
CA LEU A 204 3.67 -4.59 -14.66
C LEU A 204 3.25 -5.24 -13.32
N PRO A 205 3.51 -6.54 -13.05
CA PRO A 205 3.17 -7.14 -11.76
C PRO A 205 3.84 -6.43 -10.60
N LEU A 206 5.14 -6.12 -10.71
CA LEU A 206 5.88 -5.47 -9.64
C LEU A 206 5.44 -4.02 -9.45
N ALA A 207 5.14 -3.32 -10.56
CA ALA A 207 4.64 -1.95 -10.59
C ALA A 207 3.31 -1.80 -9.84
N LEU A 208 2.47 -2.85 -9.85
CA LEU A 208 1.25 -2.89 -9.05
C LEU A 208 1.46 -3.50 -7.66
N ASN A 209 2.19 -4.61 -7.53
CA ASN A 209 2.39 -5.34 -6.28
C ASN A 209 3.12 -4.49 -5.23
N LEU A 210 4.22 -3.82 -5.59
CA LEU A 210 5.02 -3.04 -4.62
C LEU A 210 4.21 -1.93 -3.93
N PRO A 211 3.57 -0.99 -4.66
CA PRO A 211 2.79 0.05 -3.99
C PRO A 211 1.61 -0.54 -3.21
N SER A 212 1.03 -1.65 -3.67
CA SER A 212 -0.05 -2.33 -2.93
C SER A 212 0.42 -2.87 -1.59
N ILE A 213 1.57 -3.55 -1.57
CA ILE A 213 2.19 -4.09 -0.35
C ILE A 213 2.57 -2.95 0.59
N LEU A 214 3.24 -1.91 0.08
CA LEU A 214 3.63 -0.75 0.89
C LEU A 214 2.42 -0.05 1.50
N SER A 215 1.33 0.09 0.74
CA SER A 215 0.09 0.73 1.22
C SER A 215 -0.59 -0.10 2.31
N ILE A 216 -0.81 -1.39 2.09
CA ILE A 216 -1.50 -2.25 3.08
C ILE A 216 -0.65 -2.50 4.34
N VAL A 217 0.68 -2.58 4.21
CA VAL A 217 1.58 -2.64 5.36
C VAL A 217 1.54 -1.31 6.12
N SER A 218 1.55 -0.18 5.42
CA SER A 218 1.44 1.14 6.04
C SER A 218 0.12 1.30 6.79
N PHE A 219 -0.98 0.91 6.18
CA PHE A 219 -2.30 0.85 6.80
C PHE A 219 -2.29 -0.05 8.04
N SER A 220 -1.69 -1.24 7.97
CA SER A 220 -1.59 -2.18 9.11
C SER A 220 -0.81 -1.56 10.28
N MET A 221 0.31 -0.88 10.01
CA MET A 221 1.09 -0.19 11.04
C MET A 221 0.29 0.92 11.70
N LEU A 222 -0.40 1.75 10.91
CA LEU A 222 -1.22 2.85 11.41
C LEU A 222 -2.45 2.35 12.19
N LEU A 223 -3.09 1.27 11.72
CA LEU A 223 -4.24 0.65 12.39
C LEU A 223 -3.84 0.06 13.75
N TYR A 224 -2.71 -0.65 13.82
CA TYR A 224 -2.14 -1.09 15.09
C TYR A 224 -1.88 0.10 16.01
N GLY A 225 -1.21 1.13 15.47
CA GLY A 225 -0.90 2.35 16.20
C GLY A 225 -2.14 3.02 16.80
N LEU A 226 -3.20 3.14 16.00
CA LEU A 226 -4.47 3.72 16.41
C LEU A 226 -5.15 2.89 17.51
N ALA A 227 -5.25 1.57 17.33
CA ALA A 227 -5.87 0.67 18.30
C ALA A 227 -5.16 0.70 19.66
N VAL A 228 -3.82 0.64 19.67
CA VAL A 228 -3.03 0.78 20.91
C VAL A 228 -3.21 2.17 21.52
N SER A 229 -3.31 3.20 20.70
CA SER A 229 -3.48 4.58 21.19
C SER A 229 -4.83 4.84 21.84
N ILE A 230 -5.90 4.20 21.36
CA ILE A 230 -7.24 4.29 21.95
C ILE A 230 -7.33 3.45 23.22
N THR A 231 -6.90 2.20 23.15
CA THR A 231 -7.11 1.21 24.22
C THR A 231 -6.02 1.19 25.28
N LYS A 232 -4.88 1.80 24.99
CA LYS A 232 -3.63 1.74 25.78
C LYS A 232 -3.10 0.31 25.99
N LYS A 233 -3.48 -0.64 25.11
CA LYS A 233 -3.10 -2.06 25.22
C LYS A 233 -2.52 -2.56 23.89
N THR A 234 -1.30 -3.08 23.93
CA THR A 234 -0.63 -3.70 22.77
C THR A 234 -1.40 -4.90 22.23
N ALA A 235 -1.97 -5.72 23.12
CA ALA A 235 -2.81 -6.86 22.76
C ALA A 235 -4.01 -6.45 21.90
N ALA A 236 -4.66 -5.33 22.21
CA ALA A 236 -5.78 -4.84 21.39
C ALA A 236 -5.33 -4.44 19.98
N GLY A 237 -4.12 -3.88 19.84
CA GLY A 237 -3.52 -3.64 18.52
C GLY A 237 -3.31 -4.93 17.73
N LEU A 238 -2.78 -5.98 18.37
CA LEU A 238 -2.60 -7.28 17.74
C LEU A 238 -3.93 -7.94 17.34
N PHE A 239 -4.93 -7.92 18.23
CA PHE A 239 -6.27 -8.42 17.92
C PHE A 239 -6.95 -7.63 16.81
N THR A 240 -6.73 -6.31 16.74
CA THR A 240 -7.26 -5.49 15.64
C THR A 240 -6.71 -5.96 14.30
N LEU A 241 -5.41 -6.23 14.21
CA LEU A 241 -4.81 -6.78 12.97
C LEU A 241 -5.29 -8.20 12.67
N LEU A 242 -5.42 -9.04 13.70
CA LEU A 242 -5.99 -10.37 13.55
C LEU A 242 -7.38 -10.29 12.92
N PHE A 243 -8.28 -9.50 13.52
CA PHE A 243 -9.64 -9.32 13.02
C PHE A 243 -9.70 -8.61 11.67
N PHE A 244 -8.74 -7.72 11.37
CA PHE A 244 -8.62 -7.09 10.06
C PHE A 244 -8.29 -8.09 8.95
N ILE A 245 -7.44 -9.07 9.24
CA ILE A 245 -7.10 -10.14 8.29
C ILE A 245 -8.30 -11.05 8.06
N PHE A 246 -9.13 -11.29 9.08
CA PHE A 246 -10.28 -12.17 8.93
C PHE A 246 -11.53 -11.43 8.45
N ARG A 247 -12.41 -12.17 7.80
CA ARG A 247 -13.71 -11.64 7.40
C ARG A 247 -14.56 -11.38 8.64
N SER A 248 -15.30 -10.25 8.63
CA SER A 248 -16.32 -9.94 9.64
C SER A 248 -17.57 -10.81 9.44
N SER A 249 -17.48 -12.11 9.74
CA SER A 249 -18.61 -13.04 9.67
C SER A 249 -18.40 -14.26 10.55
N PHE A 250 -19.50 -14.90 10.98
CA PHE A 250 -19.47 -16.17 11.71
C PHE A 250 -19.11 -17.39 10.82
N ALA A 251 -18.76 -17.16 9.54
CA ALA A 251 -18.43 -18.20 8.56
C ALA A 251 -17.40 -19.21 9.08
N PHE A 252 -16.38 -18.72 9.81
CA PHE A 252 -15.38 -19.58 10.43
C PHE A 252 -16.03 -20.57 11.41
N PHE A 253 -16.88 -20.09 12.31
CA PHE A 253 -17.52 -20.94 13.33
C PHE A 253 -18.52 -21.92 12.71
N THR A 254 -19.32 -21.48 11.74
CA THR A 254 -20.25 -22.36 11.02
C THR A 254 -19.53 -23.45 10.25
N PHE A 255 -18.37 -23.13 9.67
CA PHE A 255 -17.52 -24.08 8.97
C PHE A 255 -16.84 -25.06 9.92
N SER A 256 -16.22 -24.56 11.00
CA SER A 256 -15.56 -25.38 12.01
C SER A 256 -16.52 -26.39 12.65
N LYS A 257 -17.81 -26.04 12.81
CA LYS A 257 -18.84 -26.96 13.32
C LYS A 257 -19.04 -28.20 12.44
N GLY A 258 -18.69 -28.13 11.15
CA GLY A 258 -18.80 -29.26 10.24
C GLY A 258 -17.75 -30.35 10.46
N PHE A 259 -16.69 -30.08 11.23
CA PHE A 259 -15.58 -31.02 11.44
C PHE A 259 -15.56 -31.52 12.86
N ASN A 260 -15.43 -32.84 13.01
CA ASN A 260 -15.33 -33.50 14.32
C ASN A 260 -13.89 -33.54 14.84
N ASN A 261 -12.90 -33.38 13.97
CA ASN A 261 -11.49 -33.36 14.34
C ASN A 261 -10.72 -32.23 13.64
N ILE A 262 -9.61 -31.83 14.26
CA ILE A 262 -8.77 -30.72 13.78
C ILE A 262 -7.99 -31.09 12.51
N ALA A 263 -7.65 -32.37 12.33
CA ALA A 263 -6.89 -32.83 11.17
C ALA A 263 -7.68 -32.67 9.86
N ASP A 264 -8.95 -33.11 9.86
CA ASP A 264 -9.88 -33.00 8.75
C ASP A 264 -10.21 -31.55 8.46
N PHE A 265 -10.34 -30.71 9.49
CA PHE A 265 -10.50 -29.27 9.32
C PHE A 265 -9.32 -28.66 8.57
N PHE A 266 -8.08 -28.92 9.01
CA PHE A 266 -6.90 -28.37 8.33
C PHE A 266 -6.69 -28.98 6.93
N HIS A 267 -7.03 -30.25 6.75
CA HIS A 267 -7.04 -30.90 5.45
C HIS A 267 -8.03 -30.19 4.51
N ALA A 268 -9.26 -29.95 4.96
CA ALA A 268 -10.28 -29.26 4.19
C ALA A 268 -9.89 -27.80 3.87
N VAL A 269 -9.35 -27.05 4.84
CA VAL A 269 -8.83 -25.68 4.60
C VAL A 269 -7.70 -25.69 3.57
N ARG A 270 -6.77 -26.65 3.65
CA ARG A 270 -5.62 -26.75 2.73
C ARG A 270 -6.06 -27.09 1.30
N HIS A 271 -7.10 -27.90 1.15
CA HIS A 271 -7.58 -28.40 -0.13
C HIS A 271 -8.83 -27.67 -0.66
N ASN A 272 -9.28 -26.60 0.01
CA ASN A 272 -10.51 -25.86 -0.29
C ASN A 272 -11.74 -26.78 -0.37
N LEU A 273 -11.92 -27.63 0.63
CA LEU A 273 -13.04 -28.55 0.76
C LEU A 273 -14.01 -28.11 1.86
N ASP A 274 -15.25 -28.59 1.78
CA ASP A 274 -16.21 -28.54 2.88
C ASP A 274 -16.15 -29.80 3.76
N ALA A 275 -17.03 -29.87 4.76
CA ALA A 275 -17.11 -31.02 5.66
C ALA A 275 -17.55 -32.33 4.96
N SER A 276 -18.21 -32.23 3.81
CA SER A 276 -18.57 -33.36 2.95
C SER A 276 -17.45 -33.78 1.99
N GLY A 277 -16.34 -33.02 1.93
CA GLY A 277 -15.24 -33.27 1.00
C GLY A 277 -15.48 -32.72 -0.41
N GLU A 278 -16.54 -31.92 -0.61
CA GLU A 278 -16.78 -31.25 -1.87
C GLU A 278 -15.94 -29.98 -1.99
N ARG A 279 -15.57 -29.62 -3.23
CA ARG A 279 -14.81 -28.39 -3.47
C ARG A 279 -15.69 -27.19 -3.20
N ARG A 280 -15.09 -26.18 -2.59
CA ARG A 280 -15.75 -24.91 -2.32
C ARG A 280 -14.85 -23.73 -2.56
N GLU A 281 -15.48 -22.59 -2.80
CA GLU A 281 -14.76 -21.33 -2.96
C GLU A 281 -14.60 -20.57 -1.65
N HIS A 282 -15.53 -20.72 -0.69
CA HIS A 282 -15.62 -19.85 0.48
C HIS A 282 -15.94 -20.57 1.80
N ILE A 283 -15.29 -20.06 2.86
CA ILE A 283 -15.61 -20.05 4.29
C ILE A 283 -17.00 -20.57 4.75
N GLY A 284 -18.04 -19.79 4.47
CA GLY A 284 -19.32 -19.92 5.18
C GLY A 284 -20.41 -20.59 4.37
N ASN A 285 -21.54 -20.81 5.06
CA ASN A 285 -22.72 -21.48 4.51
C ASN A 285 -23.76 -20.48 3.99
N THR A 286 -23.43 -19.18 3.90
CA THR A 286 -24.37 -18.17 3.42
C THR A 286 -24.47 -18.25 1.89
N LEU A 287 -25.68 -18.17 1.36
CA LEU A 287 -25.90 -18.08 -0.08
C LEU A 287 -25.24 -16.81 -0.65
N ASN A 288 -24.58 -16.94 -1.81
CA ASN A 288 -23.90 -15.84 -2.50
C ASN A 288 -22.75 -15.18 -1.70
N GLU A 289 -21.99 -15.96 -0.92
CA GLU A 289 -20.84 -15.45 -0.16
C GLU A 289 -19.66 -14.94 -0.99
N SER A 290 -19.58 -15.28 -2.28
CA SER A 290 -18.50 -14.87 -3.18
C SER A 290 -18.39 -13.35 -3.46
N TRP A 291 -19.34 -12.56 -2.92
CA TRP A 291 -19.64 -11.17 -3.26
C TRP A 291 -19.41 -10.22 -2.07
N GLY A 292 -19.09 -10.75 -0.88
CA GLY A 292 -19.04 -9.97 0.36
C GLY A 292 -17.93 -8.92 0.40
N LEU A 293 -18.30 -7.70 0.79
CA LEU A 293 -17.38 -6.61 1.14
C LEU A 293 -16.70 -6.96 2.48
N TRP A 294 -15.38 -6.79 2.59
CA TRP A 294 -14.51 -7.12 3.74
C TRP A 294 -14.04 -8.58 3.88
N ALA A 295 -13.71 -9.23 2.76
CA ALA A 295 -12.86 -10.44 2.73
C ALA A 295 -11.41 -10.07 2.35
N GLN A 296 -10.42 -10.95 2.61
CA GLN A 296 -9.03 -10.73 2.18
C GLN A 296 -8.92 -10.49 0.67
N LYS A 297 -9.84 -11.07 -0.10
CA LYS A 297 -10.03 -10.85 -1.54
C LYS A 297 -10.18 -9.37 -1.90
N VAL A 298 -10.84 -8.56 -1.07
CA VAL A 298 -11.05 -7.13 -1.35
C VAL A 298 -9.71 -6.39 -1.44
N TYR A 299 -8.78 -6.63 -0.53
CA TYR A 299 -7.46 -5.97 -0.58
C TYR A 299 -6.61 -6.47 -1.75
N VAL A 300 -6.86 -7.69 -2.23
CA VAL A 300 -6.20 -8.26 -3.41
C VAL A 300 -6.75 -7.67 -4.72
N ASN A 301 -8.07 -7.45 -4.77
CA ASN A 301 -8.81 -6.95 -5.92
C ASN A 301 -8.75 -5.41 -6.01
N GLN A 302 -9.10 -4.74 -4.92
CA GLN A 302 -9.14 -3.28 -4.75
C GLN A 302 -7.85 -2.77 -4.10
N ARG A 303 -6.72 -2.97 -4.79
CA ARG A 303 -5.39 -2.68 -4.24
C ARG A 303 -5.14 -1.22 -3.90
N HIS A 304 -5.90 -0.32 -4.50
CA HIS A 304 -5.91 1.12 -4.21
C HIS A 304 -6.52 1.46 -2.85
N LEU A 305 -7.36 0.58 -2.29
CA LEU A 305 -8.18 0.88 -1.12
C LEU A 305 -7.32 1.19 0.11
N ALA A 306 -6.27 0.40 0.33
CA ALA A 306 -5.35 0.56 1.45
C ALA A 306 -4.51 1.84 1.38
N PHE A 307 -4.42 2.45 0.20
CA PHE A 307 -3.77 3.76 0.04
C PHE A 307 -4.73 4.91 0.34
N ALA A 308 -6.04 4.68 0.18
CA ALA A 308 -7.07 5.71 0.33
C ALA A 308 -7.58 5.89 1.77
N PHE A 309 -7.32 4.91 2.66
CA PHE A 309 -7.68 4.94 4.09
C PHE A 309 -6.47 5.28 4.97
#